data_AF-A0A4R2N8W6-F1
#
_entry.id   AF-A0A4R2N8W6-F1
#
_cell.length_a   1.000
_cell.length_b   1.000
_cell.length_c   1.000
_cell.angle_alpha   90.00
_cell.angle_beta   90.00
_cell.angle_gamma   90.00
#
_symmetry.space_group_name_H-M   'P 1'
#
loop_
_entity.id
_entity.type
_entity.pdbx_description
1 polymer ?
#
loop_
_entity_poly.entity_id
_entity_poly.type
_entity_poly.pdbx_seq_one_letter_code
_entity_poly.pdbx_strand_id
1 'polypeptide(L)'
;MRYQKLESQEANWKWQYLLKKYREGENITKHEEQSLIELKIQLLATLQNSPQEIEQWIKAEMTSEQRRKMRQSIRARRKRFFNAEKQTTKKKSIDLDYSSWQRLAKQSDLLGMTLSETIHYLIDELENKQIYTDQINKMKANLKALLSE
;
A
#
# COMPACT_ATOMS: atom_id res chain seq x y z
N MET A 1 -13.93 -9.95 7.42
CA MET A 1 -13.16 -8.89 6.71
C MET A 1 -12.65 -7.90 7.75
N ARG A 2 -11.39 -7.44 7.71
CA ARG A 2 -10.78 -6.61 8.79
C ARG A 2 -11.29 -5.16 8.89
N TYR A 3 -11.83 -4.59 7.80
CA TYR A 3 -12.32 -3.21 7.75
C TYR A 3 -13.79 -3.18 7.34
N GLN A 4 -14.58 -2.31 7.96
CA GLN A 4 -15.98 -2.10 7.62
C GLN A 4 -16.12 -1.49 6.22
N LYS A 5 -17.17 -1.87 5.48
CA LYS A 5 -17.54 -1.21 4.23
C LYS A 5 -18.48 -0.05 4.52
N LEU A 6 -18.14 1.12 4.01
CA LEU A 6 -18.95 2.33 4.12
C LEU A 6 -19.62 2.56 2.76
N GLU A 7 -20.84 2.10 2.58
CA GLU A 7 -21.47 2.00 1.24
C GLU A 7 -21.55 3.35 0.53
N SER A 8 -22.06 4.39 1.21
CA SER A 8 -22.16 5.74 0.65
C SER A 8 -20.79 6.34 0.30
N GLN A 9 -19.82 6.22 1.20
CA GLN A 9 -18.48 6.75 1.01
C GLN A 9 -17.70 6.00 -0.09
N GLU A 10 -17.85 4.68 -0.17
CA GLU A 10 -17.23 3.87 -1.22
C GLU A 10 -17.84 4.12 -2.58
N ALA A 11 -19.15 4.39 -2.67
CA ALA A 11 -19.80 4.79 -3.92
C ALA A 11 -19.21 6.10 -4.45
N ASN A 12 -19.03 7.10 -3.59
CA ASN A 12 -18.34 8.34 -3.96
C ASN A 12 -16.89 8.09 -4.42
N TRP A 13 -16.14 7.22 -3.73
CA TRP A 13 -14.78 6.86 -4.18
C TRP A 13 -14.75 6.17 -5.55
N LYS A 14 -15.74 5.32 -5.85
CA LYS A 14 -15.90 4.69 -7.16
C LYS A 14 -16.19 5.73 -8.23
N TRP A 15 -17.13 6.64 -7.98
CA TRP A 15 -17.45 7.74 -8.88
C TRP A 15 -16.22 8.62 -9.20
N GLN A 16 -15.50 9.06 -8.17
CA GLN A 16 -14.26 9.84 -8.34
C GLN A 16 -13.19 9.07 -9.12
N TYR A 17 -13.04 7.76 -8.85
CA TYR A 17 -12.07 6.92 -9.56
C TYR A 17 -12.41 6.81 -11.04
N LEU A 18 -13.67 6.58 -11.38
CA LEU A 18 -14.14 6.43 -12.75
C LEU A 18 -13.94 7.70 -13.57
N LEU A 19 -14.35 8.86 -13.03
CA LEU A 19 -14.14 10.15 -13.71
C LEU A 19 -12.66 10.48 -13.87
N LYS A 20 -11.83 10.16 -12.86
CA LYS A 20 -10.38 10.31 -12.98
C LYS A 20 -9.82 9.46 -14.12
N LYS A 21 -10.21 8.19 -14.21
CA LYS A 21 -9.74 7.28 -15.27
C LYS A 21 -10.15 7.73 -16.66
N TYR A 22 -11.37 8.22 -16.81
CA TYR A 22 -11.81 8.80 -18.06
C TYR A 22 -10.98 10.04 -18.45
N ARG A 23 -10.68 10.94 -17.50
CA ARG A 23 -9.80 12.11 -17.74
C ARG A 23 -8.36 11.73 -18.10
N GLU A 24 -7.90 10.57 -17.65
CA GLU A 24 -6.59 10.00 -18.04
C GLU A 24 -6.62 9.37 -19.46
N GLY A 25 -7.77 9.37 -20.14
CA GLY A 25 -7.96 8.81 -21.49
C GLY A 25 -8.27 7.31 -21.50
N GLU A 26 -8.53 6.69 -20.34
CA GLU A 26 -8.91 5.28 -20.27
C GLU A 26 -10.42 5.11 -20.50
N ASN A 27 -10.80 4.17 -21.38
CA ASN A 27 -12.18 3.77 -21.54
C ASN A 27 -12.64 2.98 -20.30
N ILE A 28 -13.62 3.53 -19.58
CA ILE A 28 -14.19 2.92 -18.37
C ILE A 28 -15.48 2.13 -18.64
N THR A 29 -15.98 2.14 -19.87
CA THR A 29 -17.19 1.43 -20.28
C THR A 29 -16.83 0.18 -21.10
N LYS A 30 -17.81 -0.69 -21.32
CA LYS A 30 -17.70 -1.87 -22.18
C LYS A 30 -17.88 -1.56 -23.68
N HIS A 31 -18.20 -0.32 -24.03
CA HIS A 31 -18.51 0.09 -25.39
C HIS A 31 -17.24 0.56 -26.10
N GLU A 32 -17.18 0.39 -27.41
CA GLU A 32 -16.04 0.82 -28.23
C GLU A 32 -16.31 2.16 -28.94
N GLU A 33 -17.57 2.49 -29.16
CA GLU A 33 -17.99 3.71 -29.84
C GLU A 33 -17.83 4.96 -28.95
N GLN A 34 -17.09 5.94 -29.45
CA GLN A 34 -16.76 7.17 -28.70
C GLN A 34 -18.00 7.97 -28.28
N SER A 35 -18.99 8.10 -29.16
CA SER A 35 -20.25 8.80 -28.87
C SER A 35 -21.02 8.15 -27.72
N LEU A 36 -21.06 6.81 -27.68
CA LEU A 36 -21.74 6.07 -26.63
C LEU A 36 -20.97 6.15 -25.30
N ILE A 37 -19.64 6.10 -25.34
CA ILE A 37 -18.79 6.32 -24.17
C ILE A 37 -19.11 7.69 -23.57
N GLU A 38 -19.05 8.75 -24.37
CA GLU A 38 -19.30 10.13 -23.92
C GLU A 38 -20.69 10.29 -23.29
N LEU A 39 -21.73 9.74 -23.92
CA LEU A 39 -23.08 9.75 -23.37
C LEU A 39 -23.17 9.08 -21.99
N LYS A 40 -22.53 7.92 -21.84
CA LYS A 40 -22.52 7.18 -20.56
C LYS A 40 -21.71 7.88 -19.48
N ILE A 41 -20.65 8.59 -19.87
CA ILE A 41 -19.88 9.44 -18.95
C ILE A 41 -20.67 10.65 -18.50
N GLN A 42 -21.37 11.32 -19.42
CA GLN A 42 -22.24 12.45 -19.08
C GLN A 42 -23.30 12.03 -18.06
N LEU A 43 -23.94 10.86 -18.28
CA LEU A 43 -24.85 10.27 -17.30
C LEU A 43 -24.15 10.01 -15.96
N LEU A 44 -22.96 9.38 -15.96
CA LEU A 44 -22.22 9.13 -14.72
C LEU A 44 -21.92 10.41 -13.93
N ALA A 45 -21.61 11.52 -14.63
CA ALA A 45 -21.32 12.79 -14.00
C ALA A 45 -22.51 13.35 -13.20
N THR A 46 -23.76 13.07 -13.60
CA THR A 46 -24.95 13.54 -12.88
C THR A 46 -25.26 12.70 -11.63
N LEU A 47 -24.75 11.47 -11.52
CA LEU A 47 -25.06 10.52 -10.44
C LEU A 47 -24.26 10.75 -9.13
N GLN A 48 -23.59 11.89 -8.97
CA GLN A 48 -22.61 12.13 -7.89
C GLN A 48 -23.12 11.80 -6.48
N ASN A 49 -24.38 12.13 -6.19
CA ASN A 49 -24.98 11.97 -4.85
C ASN A 49 -25.89 10.74 -4.73
N SER A 50 -25.85 9.82 -5.70
CA SER A 50 -26.74 8.65 -5.77
C SER A 50 -25.96 7.33 -5.69
N PRO A 51 -25.64 6.83 -4.48
CA PRO A 51 -24.84 5.61 -4.31
C PRO A 51 -25.39 4.38 -5.05
N GLN A 52 -26.70 4.19 -5.01
CA GLN A 52 -27.38 3.04 -5.62
C GLN A 52 -27.28 3.09 -7.15
N GLU A 53 -27.47 4.26 -7.73
CA GLU A 53 -27.41 4.48 -9.19
C GLU A 53 -25.97 4.29 -9.70
N ILE A 54 -24.96 4.74 -8.93
CA ILE A 54 -23.55 4.48 -9.24
C ILE A 54 -23.26 2.98 -9.31
N GLU A 55 -23.73 2.19 -8.33
CA GLU A 55 -23.53 0.72 -8.36
C GLU A 55 -24.25 0.05 -9.53
N GLN A 56 -25.46 0.52 -9.87
CA GLN A 56 -26.21 0.02 -11.03
C GLN A 56 -25.47 0.33 -12.34
N TRP A 57 -24.98 1.56 -12.50
CA TRP A 57 -24.19 1.98 -13.65
C TRP A 57 -22.94 1.10 -13.81
N ILE A 58 -22.20 0.86 -12.72
CA ILE A 58 -21.02 -0.03 -12.71
C ILE A 58 -21.36 -1.45 -13.16
N LYS A 59 -22.52 -1.98 -12.73
CA LYS A 59 -22.99 -3.30 -13.13
C LYS A 59 -23.38 -3.37 -14.60
N ALA A 60 -24.02 -2.32 -15.11
CA ALA A 60 -24.55 -2.27 -16.47
C ALA A 60 -23.47 -1.96 -17.53
N GLU A 61 -22.62 -0.97 -17.25
CA GLU A 61 -21.78 -0.32 -18.27
C GLU A 61 -20.33 -0.78 -18.27
N MET A 62 -19.83 -1.43 -17.21
CA MET A 62 -18.42 -1.86 -17.14
C MET A 62 -18.22 -3.36 -17.45
N THR A 63 -17.06 -3.69 -18.02
CA THR A 63 -16.60 -5.08 -18.16
C THR A 63 -16.16 -5.69 -16.82
N SER A 64 -16.06 -7.01 -16.76
CA SER A 64 -15.58 -7.74 -15.58
C SER A 64 -14.15 -7.33 -15.18
N GLU A 65 -13.27 -7.09 -16.17
CA GLU A 65 -11.88 -6.71 -15.93
C GLU A 65 -11.76 -5.29 -15.35
N GLN A 66 -12.47 -4.32 -15.94
CA GLN A 66 -12.51 -2.94 -15.42
C GLN A 66 -13.05 -2.91 -13.99
N ARG A 67 -14.12 -3.67 -13.70
CA ARG A 67 -14.64 -3.82 -12.34
C ARG A 67 -13.63 -4.42 -11.37
N ARG A 68 -12.84 -5.40 -11.82
CA ARG A 68 -11.78 -6.01 -11.00
C ARG A 68 -10.72 -4.99 -10.62
N LYS A 69 -10.20 -4.23 -11.58
CA LYS A 69 -9.20 -3.16 -11.36
C LYS A 69 -9.73 -2.11 -10.38
N MET A 70 -10.92 -1.59 -10.64
CA MET A 70 -11.59 -0.63 -9.74
C MET A 70 -11.75 -1.19 -8.33
N ARG A 71 -12.27 -2.42 -8.16
CA ARG A 71 -12.44 -3.04 -6.83
C ARG A 71 -11.13 -3.14 -6.05
N GLN A 72 -10.02 -3.41 -6.71
CA GLN A 72 -8.70 -3.44 -6.07
C GLN A 72 -8.28 -2.04 -5.61
N SER A 73 -8.46 -1.01 -6.44
CA SER A 73 -8.19 0.38 -6.08
C SER A 73 -9.04 0.85 -4.90
N ILE A 74 -10.34 0.55 -4.89
CA ILE A 74 -11.24 0.90 -3.79
C ILE A 74 -10.88 0.13 -2.51
N ARG A 75 -10.50 -1.15 -2.61
CA ARG A 75 -9.99 -1.91 -1.46
C ARG A 75 -8.73 -1.27 -0.87
N ALA A 76 -7.79 -0.84 -1.71
CA ALA A 76 -6.58 -0.15 -1.27
C ALA A 76 -6.90 1.20 -0.59
N ARG A 77 -7.82 1.99 -1.18
CA ARG A 77 -8.29 3.26 -0.60
C ARG A 77 -8.95 3.05 0.75
N ARG A 78 -9.86 2.06 0.89
CA ARG A 78 -10.47 1.68 2.17
C ARG A 78 -9.44 1.33 3.22
N LYS A 79 -8.46 0.48 2.88
CA LYS A 79 -7.38 0.10 3.81
C LYS A 79 -6.59 1.34 4.28
N ARG A 80 -6.23 2.23 3.35
CA ARG A 80 -5.49 3.47 3.66
C ARG A 80 -6.30 4.44 4.52
N PHE A 81 -7.60 4.55 4.26
CA PHE A 81 -8.52 5.40 5.04
C PHE A 81 -8.50 5.00 6.53
N PHE A 82 -8.79 3.73 6.84
CA PHE A 82 -8.77 3.26 8.23
C PHE A 82 -7.35 3.23 8.83
N ASN A 83 -6.32 2.92 8.05
CA ASN A 83 -4.94 2.97 8.53
C ASN A 83 -4.44 4.40 8.82
N ALA A 84 -5.09 5.43 8.31
CA ALA A 84 -4.72 6.80 8.61
C ALA A 84 -5.17 7.25 10.01
N GLU A 85 -6.13 6.55 10.62
CA GLU A 85 -6.68 6.87 11.94
C GLU A 85 -5.68 6.62 13.08
N LYS A 86 -4.79 5.63 12.94
CA LYS A 86 -3.78 5.28 13.96
C LYS A 86 -2.38 5.44 13.41
N GLN A 87 -1.52 6.10 14.17
CA GLN A 87 -0.13 6.31 13.77
C GLN A 87 0.63 4.98 13.57
N THR A 88 0.32 3.96 14.36
CA THR A 88 0.95 2.62 14.28
C THR A 88 0.61 1.85 13.00
N THR A 89 -0.53 2.13 12.37
CA THR A 89 -0.96 1.46 11.13
C THR A 89 -0.69 2.31 9.88
N LYS A 90 -0.41 3.60 10.06
CA LYS A 90 0.01 4.53 9.01
C LYS A 90 1.33 4.09 8.39
N LYS A 91 1.43 4.19 7.07
CA LYS A 91 2.64 3.85 6.31
C LYS A 91 3.24 5.11 5.70
N LYS A 92 4.56 5.13 5.56
CA LYS A 92 5.32 6.24 4.96
C LYS A 92 5.98 5.73 3.68
N SER A 93 5.89 6.53 2.62
CA SER A 93 6.70 6.29 1.43
C SER A 93 8.08 6.85 1.69
N ILE A 94 9.11 6.06 1.41
CA ILE A 94 10.51 6.46 1.45
C ILE A 94 11.13 6.09 0.12
N ASP A 95 12.02 6.93 -0.38
CA ASP A 95 12.83 6.63 -1.54
C ASP A 95 14.20 6.19 -1.05
N LEU A 96 14.70 5.09 -1.62
CA LEU A 96 16.03 4.54 -1.33
C LEU A 96 16.83 4.49 -2.62
N ASP A 97 18.13 4.68 -2.52
CA ASP A 97 19.03 4.39 -3.65
C ASP A 97 18.85 2.94 -4.11
N TYR A 98 18.95 2.72 -5.42
CA TYR A 98 18.69 1.42 -6.02
C TYR A 98 19.55 0.30 -5.40
N SER A 99 20.84 0.56 -5.15
CA SER A 99 21.77 -0.39 -4.55
C SER A 99 21.39 -0.76 -3.11
N SER A 100 20.97 0.23 -2.32
CA SER A 100 20.50 0.05 -0.95
C SER A 100 19.21 -0.75 -0.90
N TRP A 101 18.24 -0.40 -1.76
CA TRP A 101 16.99 -1.15 -1.90
C TRP A 101 17.24 -2.60 -2.32
N GLN A 102 18.10 -2.84 -3.31
CA GLN A 102 18.39 -4.17 -3.82
C GLN A 102 18.97 -5.09 -2.73
N ARG A 103 19.90 -4.58 -1.92
CA ARG A 103 20.48 -5.34 -0.80
C ARG A 103 19.44 -5.65 0.26
N LEU A 104 18.64 -4.66 0.65
CA LEU A 104 17.58 -4.85 1.65
C LEU A 104 16.53 -5.85 1.16
N ALA A 105 16.10 -5.77 -0.10
CA ALA A 105 15.14 -6.68 -0.71
C ALA A 105 15.66 -8.11 -0.76
N LYS A 106 16.91 -8.31 -1.20
CA LYS A 106 17.53 -9.65 -1.21
C LYS A 106 17.61 -10.24 0.20
N GLN A 107 17.96 -9.43 1.20
CA GLN A 107 18.01 -9.87 2.58
C GLN A 107 16.62 -10.21 3.12
N SER A 108 15.60 -9.39 2.82
CA SER A 108 14.23 -9.64 3.27
C SER A 108 13.66 -10.92 2.66
N ASP A 109 13.95 -11.16 1.37
CA ASP A 109 13.53 -12.38 0.67
C ASP A 109 14.22 -13.61 1.26
N LEU A 110 15.51 -13.53 1.57
CA LEU A 110 16.28 -14.62 2.19
C LEU A 110 15.75 -14.97 3.59
N LEU A 111 15.34 -13.97 4.37
CA LEU A 111 14.78 -14.15 5.70
C LEU A 111 13.28 -14.48 5.69
N GLY A 112 12.60 -14.40 4.54
CA GLY A 112 11.15 -14.58 4.43
C GLY A 112 10.34 -13.50 5.18
N MET A 113 10.92 -12.31 5.37
CA MET A 113 10.34 -11.20 6.13
C MET A 113 9.94 -10.05 5.21
N THR A 114 9.05 -9.17 5.66
CA THR A 114 8.82 -7.90 4.95
C THR A 114 10.02 -6.97 5.11
N LEU A 115 10.17 -6.00 4.19
CA LEU A 115 11.24 -4.99 4.27
C LEU A 115 11.26 -4.27 5.64
N SER A 116 10.09 -3.93 6.19
CA SER A 116 10.00 -3.27 7.50
C SER A 116 10.47 -4.18 8.65
N GLU A 117 10.06 -5.44 8.66
CA GLU A 117 10.50 -6.42 9.66
C GLU A 117 12.01 -6.67 9.56
N THR A 118 12.52 -6.74 8.33
CA THR A 118 13.97 -6.90 8.06
C THR A 118 14.77 -5.71 8.59
N ILE A 119 14.27 -4.48 8.43
CA ILE A 119 14.92 -3.29 8.99
C ILE A 119 14.99 -3.39 10.51
N HIS A 120 13.89 -3.76 11.18
CA HIS A 120 13.88 -3.95 12.64
C HIS A 120 14.89 -5.02 13.08
N TYR A 121 14.87 -6.18 12.44
CA TYR A 121 15.81 -7.26 12.70
C TYR A 121 17.28 -6.82 12.55
N LEU A 122 17.61 -6.09 11.48
CA LEU A 122 18.97 -5.62 11.25
C LEU A 122 19.43 -4.57 12.28
N ILE A 123 18.52 -3.74 12.79
CA ILE A 123 18.83 -2.78 13.86
C ILE A 123 19.11 -3.55 15.15
N ASP A 124 18.24 -4.48 15.53
CA ASP A 124 18.40 -5.29 16.74
C ASP A 124 19.71 -6.10 16.70
N GLU A 125 20.04 -6.70 15.55
CA GLU A 125 21.31 -7.42 15.35
C GLU A 125 22.54 -6.53 15.48
N LEU A 126 22.46 -5.28 15.00
CA LEU A 126 23.55 -4.32 15.10
C LEU A 126 23.79 -3.91 16.56
N GLU A 127 22.71 -3.63 17.30
CA GLU A 127 22.76 -3.30 18.73
C GLU A 127 23.33 -4.46 19.54
N ASN A 128 22.86 -5.68 19.30
CA ASN A 128 23.37 -6.89 19.95
C ASN A 128 24.86 -7.10 19.67
N LYS A 129 25.30 -6.93 18.42
CA LYS A 129 26.71 -7.05 18.03
C LYS A 129 27.59 -6.07 18.79
N GLN A 130 27.14 -4.83 19.00
CA GLN A 130 27.88 -3.84 19.79
C GLN A 130 28.02 -4.28 21.24
N ILE A 131 26.94 -4.72 21.88
CA ILE A 131 26.94 -5.23 23.26
C ILE A 131 27.91 -6.41 23.39
N TYR A 132 27.86 -7.39 22.48
CA TYR A 132 28.77 -8.54 22.51
C TYR A 132 30.24 -8.12 22.34
N THR A 133 30.51 -7.16 21.46
CA THR A 133 31.87 -6.66 21.23
C THR A 133 32.41 -6.00 22.50
N ASP A 134 31.61 -5.18 23.17
CA ASP A 134 32.00 -4.52 24.43
C ASP A 134 32.23 -5.53 25.55
N GLN A 135 31.39 -6.56 25.67
CA GLN A 135 31.57 -7.64 26.63
C GLN A 135 32.88 -8.40 26.39
N ILE A 136 33.17 -8.75 25.14
CA ILE A 136 34.40 -9.44 24.76
C ILE A 136 35.61 -8.55 25.05
N ASN A 137 35.55 -7.25 24.76
CA ASN A 137 36.64 -6.32 25.03
C ASN A 137 36.90 -6.17 26.54
N LYS A 138 35.86 -6.06 27.36
CA LYS A 138 35.97 -6.07 28.82
C LYS A 138 36.59 -7.36 29.32
N MET A 139 36.14 -8.51 28.81
CA MET A 139 36.69 -9.82 29.18
C MET A 139 38.18 -9.92 28.83
N LYS A 140 38.58 -9.49 27.63
CA LYS A 140 39.99 -9.44 27.22
C LYS A 140 40.82 -8.52 28.10
N ALA A 141 40.31 -7.35 28.46
CA ALA A 141 40.99 -6.40 29.34
C ALA A 141 41.20 -7.00 30.74
N ASN A 142 40.16 -7.63 31.31
CA ASN A 142 40.23 -8.29 32.61
C ASN A 142 41.23 -9.44 32.62
N LEU A 143 41.22 -10.30 31.59
CA LEU A 143 42.19 -11.39 31.46
C LEU A 143 43.61 -10.87 31.34
N LYS A 144 43.83 -9.81 30.57
CA LYS A 144 45.16 -9.20 30.42
C LYS A 144 45.65 -8.64 31.76
N ALA A 145 44.78 -7.98 32.52
CA ALA A 145 45.12 -7.47 33.85
C ALA A 145 45.54 -8.60 34.81
N LEU A 146 44.77 -9.69 34.84
CA LEU A 146 45.06 -10.86 35.69
C LEU A 146 46.36 -11.60 35.30
N LEU A 147 46.76 -11.55 34.03
CA LEU A 147 48.00 -12.18 33.55
C LEU A 147 49.23 -11.26 33.67
N SER A 148 49.03 -9.97 33.95
CA SER A 148 50.10 -9.00 34.16
C SER A 148 50.47 -8.78 35.63
N GLU A 149 49.74 -9.40 36.56
CA GLU A 149 50.17 -9.68 37.94
C GLU A 149 50.95 -11.00 37.99
#